data_AF-A0A392QR12-F1
#
_entry.id   AF-A0A392QR12-F1
#
_cell.length_a   1.000
_cell.length_b   1.000
_cell.length_c   1.000
_cell.angle_alpha   90.00
_cell.angle_beta   90.00
_cell.angle_gamma   90.00
#
_symmetry.space_group_name_H-M   'P 1'
#
loop_
_entity.id
_entity.type
_entity.pdbx_description
1 polymer ?
#
loop_
_entity_poly.entity_id
_entity_poly.type
_entity_poly.pdbx_seq_one_letter_code
_entity_poly.pdbx_strand_id
1 'polypeptide(L)' 'IEGDPLGDKLESIAYEVKFEAISEGGCLCKMTSIYNAIGEFEVKEEEIKEGRESSIGICKVVEAYLMENPQVYA' A
#
# COMPACT_ATOMS: atom_id res chain seq x y z
N ILE A 1 -10.45 -9.29 1.63
CA ILE A 1 -8.98 -9.15 1.70
C ILE A 1 -8.69 -8.76 3.13
N GLU A 2 -8.27 -9.73 3.95
CA GLU A 2 -7.76 -9.49 5.30
C GLU A 2 -6.39 -8.82 5.11
N GLY A 3 -6.32 -7.54 5.44
CA GLY A 3 -5.37 -6.64 4.77
C GLY A 3 -4.16 -6.22 5.59
N ASP A 4 -4.09 -6.51 6.88
CA ASP A 4 -3.00 -6.01 7.71
C ASP A 4 -2.68 -6.97 8.88
N PRO A 5 -1.41 -7.34 9.12
CA PRO A 5 -1.01 -8.20 10.24
C PRO A 5 -1.38 -7.64 11.63
N LEU A 6 -1.77 -6.37 11.69
CA LEU A 6 -2.14 -5.65 12.91
C LEU A 6 -3.63 -5.71 13.25
N GLY A 7 -4.47 -6.37 12.45
CA GLY A 7 -5.95 -6.36 12.48
C GLY A 7 -6.63 -6.05 13.83
N ASP A 8 -6.49 -6.93 14.83
CA ASP A 8 -7.21 -6.79 16.12
C ASP A 8 -6.56 -5.79 17.10
N LYS A 9 -5.41 -5.22 16.73
CA LYS A 9 -4.60 -4.34 17.58
C LYS A 9 -4.84 -2.85 17.28
N LEU A 10 -5.59 -2.55 16.23
CA LEU A 10 -5.81 -1.18 15.73
C LEU A 10 -7.27 -0.77 15.82
N GLU A 11 -7.51 0.46 16.24
CA GLU A 11 -8.82 1.11 16.15
C GLU A 11 -9.15 1.43 14.69
N SER A 12 -8.14 1.88 13.93
CA SER A 12 -8.27 2.14 12.50
C SER A 12 -6.91 2.21 11.80
N ILE A 13 -6.93 2.03 10.49
CA ILE A 13 -5.82 2.36 9.59
C ILE A 13 -6.35 3.29 8.51
N ALA A 14 -5.65 4.39 8.27
CA ALA A 14 -5.91 5.25 7.13
C ALA A 14 -4.73 5.15 6.15
N TYR A 15 -5.06 5.06 4.86
CA TYR A 15 -4.07 5.08 3.78
C TYR A 15 -4.31 6.32 2.91
N GLU A 16 -3.28 7.14 2.76
CA GLU A 16 -3.24 8.20 1.75
C GLU A 16 -2.35 7.77 0.60
N VAL A 17 -2.90 7.80 -0.62
CA VAL A 17 -2.15 7.44 -1.83
C VAL A 17 -2.17 8.62 -2.79
N LYS A 18 -1.00 9.01 -3.28
CA LYS A 18 -0.81 10.07 -4.28
C LYS A 18 0.04 9.57 -5.42
N PHE A 19 -0.40 9.84 -6.64
CA PHE A 19 0.33 9.51 -7.86
C PHE A 19 0.78 10.80 -8.54
N GLU A 20 2.08 10.89 -8.84
CA GLU A 20 2.67 12.02 -9.55
C GLU A 20 3.24 11.51 -10.87
N ALA A 21 2.93 12.17 -11.99
CA ALA A 21 3.50 11.80 -13.29
C ALA A 21 5.02 12.08 -13.31
N ILE A 22 5.79 11.19 -13.95
CA ILE A 22 7.22 11.39 -14.21
C ILE A 22 7.49 11.49 -15.72
N SER A 23 8.61 12.08 -16.11
CA SER A 23 8.94 12.43 -17.49
C SER A 23 9.01 11.25 -18.49
N GLU A 24 9.09 10.01 -18.02
CA GLU A 24 9.30 8.82 -18.86
C GLU A 24 8.07 7.92 -19.02
N GLY A 25 6.86 8.43 -18.74
CA GLY A 25 5.62 7.66 -18.95
C GLY A 25 5.28 6.68 -17.82
N GLY A 26 5.81 6.92 -16.63
CA GLY A 26 5.43 6.23 -15.39
C GLY A 26 4.81 7.18 -14.37
N CYS A 27 4.70 6.71 -13.12
CA CYS A 27 4.33 7.55 -12.00
C CYS A 27 5.18 7.27 -10.76
N LEU A 28 5.32 8.29 -9.92
CA LEU A 28 5.78 8.14 -8.55
C LEU A 28 4.55 7.97 -7.66
N CYS A 29 4.38 6.77 -7.10
CA CYS A 29 3.38 6.51 -6.08
C CYS A 29 3.95 6.82 -4.69
N LYS A 30 3.32 7.75 -3.98
CA LYS A 30 3.58 8.05 -2.57
C LYS A 30 2.43 7.52 -1.74
N MET A 31 2.76 6.66 -0.78
CA MET A 31 1.80 6.08 0.15
C MET A 31 2.16 6.47 1.58
N THR A 32 1.17 6.92 2.34
CA THR A 32 1.27 7.21 3.76
C THR A 32 0.25 6.36 4.50
N SER A 33 0.71 5.57 5.46
CA SER A 33 -0.14 4.76 6.32
C SER A 33 -0.16 5.36 7.71
N ILE A 34 -1.35 5.60 8.25
CA ILE A 34 -1.58 6.14 9.59
C ILE A 34 -2.26 5.05 10.41
N TYR A 35 -1.54 4.53 11.39
CA TYR A 35 -2.01 3.45 12.26
C TYR A 35 -2.48 4.03 13.59
N ASN A 36 -3.76 3.84 13.91
CA ASN A 36 -4.33 4.22 15.20
C ASN A 36 -4.50 2.96 16.04
N ALA A 37 -3.65 2.81 17.05
CA ALA A 37 -3.58 1.61 17.88
C ALA A 37 -4.61 1.65 19.03
N ILE A 38 -5.06 0.46 19.47
CA ILE A 38 -5.93 0.33 20.64
C ILE A 38 -5.08 0.50 21.90
N GLY A 39 -5.45 1.47 22.74
CA GLY A 39 -4.78 1.70 24.03
C GLY A 39 -3.31 2.08 23.85
N GLU A 40 -2.43 1.43 24.62
CA GLU A 40 -0.97 1.67 24.58
C GLU A 40 -0.24 0.70 23.65
N PHE A 41 -0.93 0.06 22.71
CA PHE A 41 -0.28 -0.82 21.75
C PHE A 41 0.66 -0.03 20.84
N GLU A 42 1.93 -0.41 20.82
CA GLU A 42 2.94 0.18 19.96
C GLU A 42 3.08 -0.64 18.67
N VAL A 43 2.87 0.02 17.53
CA VAL A 43 3.08 -0.59 16.21
C VAL A 43 4.58 -0.65 15.92
N LYS A 44 5.12 -1.85 15.68
CA LYS A 44 6.55 -2.02 15.43
C LYS A 44 6.91 -1.70 13.98
N GLU A 45 8.13 -1.20 13.77
CA GLU A 45 8.66 -0.91 12.44
C GLU A 45 8.65 -2.15 11.51
N GLU A 46 8.85 -3.35 12.07
CA GLU A 46 8.79 -4.61 11.33
C GLU A 46 7.38 -4.90 10.77
N GLU A 47 6.34 -4.71 11.58
CA GLU A 47 4.94 -4.87 11.16
C GLU A 47 4.59 -3.86 10.04
N ILE A 48 5.09 -2.62 10.14
CA ILE A 48 4.94 -1.60 9.10
C ILE A 48 5.65 -2.01 7.80
N LYS A 49 6.84 -2.61 7.89
CA LYS A 49 7.61 -3.07 6.73
C LYS A 49 6.91 -4.23 6.02
N GLU A 50 6.41 -5.20 6.76
CA GLU A 50 5.66 -6.34 6.19
C GLU A 50 4.42 -5.86 5.43
N GLY A 51 3.63 -4.96 6.02
CA GLY A 51 2.47 -4.36 5.35
C GLY A 51 2.85 -3.59 4.08
N ARG A 52 3.96 -2.87 4.10
CA ARG A 52 4.50 -2.16 2.93
C ARG A 52 4.93 -3.12 1.83
N GLU A 53 5.66 -4.18 2.15
CA GLU A 53 6.15 -5.17 1.17
C GLU A 53 4.99 -5.92 0.50
N SER A 54 3.97 -6.30 1.29
CA SER A 54 2.74 -6.89 0.77
C SER A 54 2.05 -5.96 -0.25
N SER A 55 1.91 -4.68 0.10
CA SER A 55 1.31 -3.67 -0.79
C SER A 55 2.11 -3.48 -2.08
N ILE A 56 3.45 -3.46 -2.00
CA ILE A 56 4.33 -3.39 -3.18
C ILE A 56 4.14 -4.63 -4.07
N GLY A 57 3.99 -5.82 -3.47
CA GLY A 57 3.72 -7.06 -4.19
C GLY A 57 2.44 -6.97 -5.03
N ILE A 58 1.35 -6.47 -4.43
CA ILE A 58 0.08 -6.27 -5.14
C ILE A 58 0.26 -5.27 -6.29
N CYS A 59 0.90 -4.13 -6.04
CA CYS A 59 1.15 -3.12 -7.07
C CYS A 59 1.92 -3.70 -8.27
N LYS A 60 2.96 -4.51 -8.04
CA LYS A 60 3.74 -5.15 -9.12
C LYS A 60 2.91 -6.11 -9.97
N VAL A 61 2.01 -6.87 -9.35
CA VAL A 61 1.11 -7.79 -10.08
C VAL A 61 0.15 -7.01 -10.97
N VAL A 62 -0.46 -5.95 -10.44
CA VAL A 62 -1.36 -5.09 -11.21
C VAL A 62 -0.61 -4.40 -12.35
N GLU A 63 0.58 -3.86 -12.06
CA GLU A 63 1.43 -3.20 -13.05
C GLU A 63 1.79 -4.15 -14.19
N ALA A 64 2.27 -5.36 -13.89
CA ALA A 64 2.59 -6.37 -14.90
C ALA A 64 1.37 -6.74 -15.76
N TYR A 65 0.20 -6.94 -15.14
CA TYR A 65 -1.03 -7.25 -15.86
C TYR A 65 -1.44 -6.12 -16.82
N LEU A 66 -1.35 -4.86 -16.38
CA LEU A 66 -1.67 -3.70 -17.22
C LEU A 66 -0.67 -3.53 -18.37
N MET A 67 0.62 -3.79 -18.14
CA MET A 67 1.63 -3.76 -19.21
C MET A 67 1.38 -4.82 -20.28
N GLU A 68 0.97 -6.03 -19.89
CA GLU A 68 0.64 -7.11 -20.83
C GLU A 68 -0.70 -6.89 -21.55
N ASN A 69 -1.58 -6.05 -20.99
CA ASN A 69 -2.95 -5.85 -21.48
C ASN A 69 -3.30 -4.35 -21.62
N PRO A 70 -2.58 -3.57 -22.46
CA PRO A 70 -2.73 -2.11 -22.52
C PRO A 70 -4.14 -1.62 -22.91
N GLN A 71 -5.00 -2.49 -23.43
CA GLN A 71 -6.38 -2.19 -23.80
C GLN A 71 -7.39 -2.24 -22.64
N VAL A 72 -7.03 -2.78 -21.48
CA VAL A 72 -7.99 -3.06 -20.39
C VAL A 72 -8.23 -1.86 -19.47
N TYR A 73 -7.43 -0.81 -19.60
CA TYR A 73 -7.52 0.40 -18.81
C TYR A 73 -7.12 1.59 -19.70
N ALA A 74 -7.90 2.67 -19.68
CA ALA A 74 -7.78 3.83 -20.57
C ALA A 74 -7.78 5.15 -19.80
#